data_AF-A0A2N8NMT7-F1
#
_entry.id   AF-A0A2N8NMT7-F1
#
_cell.length_a   1.000
_cell.length_b   1.000
_cell.length_c   1.000
_cell.angle_alpha   90.00
_cell.angle_beta   90.00
_cell.angle_gamma   90.00
#
_symmetry.space_group_name_H-M   'P 1'
#
loop_
_entity.id
_entity.type
_entity.pdbx_description
1 polymer ?
#
loop_
_entity_poly.entity_id
_entity_poly.type
_entity_poly.pdbx_seq_one_letter_code
_entity_poly.pdbx_strand_id
1 'polypeptide(L)'
;MSLGPGTGEKDQALLRYLDRQNRTGYYIPVDVSAEMLRLGQHEALEHLHVPPADVLPVQLDFSMPANLDRLSTLVHRVVGDEPVVYSLLGNTLANFDSDTQLLTLLAEKLLRPQDRFLLEVASTAGQDEQAAHAAAQEYENSPRFREFVTSALMQYTDLQIDLNSLSCEGLVEDDRALLVRVVYRNRTGGTLELTLPDRSRVPFPDEDTIRLYLSRKYTRAGLEKMLSDARVAKAGETHEVGHAAYDRPAFGLALLLLQGGEAPAAATGPNPFRD
;
A
#
# COMPACT_ATOMS: atom_id res chain seq x y z
N MET A 1 -14.55 1.82 -3.63
CA MET A 1 -13.51 2.86 -3.76
C MET A 1 -12.16 2.21 -3.61
N SER A 2 -11.23 2.47 -4.53
CA SER A 2 -9.88 1.90 -4.49
C SER A 2 -8.85 3.00 -4.27
N LEU A 3 -8.05 2.88 -3.20
CA LEU A 3 -6.98 3.80 -2.85
C LEU A 3 -5.66 3.21 -3.38
N GLY A 4 -5.10 3.83 -4.41
CA GLY A 4 -3.94 3.31 -5.14
C GLY A 4 -4.28 2.05 -5.95
N PRO A 5 -5.14 2.14 -6.98
CA PRO A 5 -5.59 0.98 -7.77
C PRO A 5 -4.45 0.28 -8.53
N GLY A 6 -3.30 0.96 -8.72
CA GLY A 6 -2.17 0.41 -9.46
C GLY A 6 -2.58 0.03 -10.89
N THR A 7 -2.27 -1.20 -11.30
CA THR A 7 -2.65 -1.72 -12.62
C THR A 7 -4.13 -2.09 -12.72
N GLY A 8 -4.89 -2.15 -11.62
CA GLY A 8 -6.33 -2.44 -11.63
C GLY A 8 -6.72 -3.92 -11.59
N GLU A 9 -5.76 -4.86 -11.72
CA GLU A 9 -6.04 -6.31 -11.75
C GLU A 9 -6.78 -6.81 -10.50
N LYS A 10 -6.37 -6.36 -9.30
CA LYS A 10 -7.01 -6.75 -8.03
C LYS A 10 -8.39 -6.14 -7.88
N ASP A 11 -8.55 -4.90 -8.34
CA ASP A 11 -9.85 -4.22 -8.32
C ASP A 11 -10.84 -4.92 -9.25
N GLN A 12 -10.37 -5.40 -10.41
CA GLN A 12 -11.18 -6.20 -11.34
C GLN A 12 -11.79 -7.42 -10.66
N ALA A 13 -11.01 -8.14 -9.85
CA ALA A 13 -11.49 -9.32 -9.12
C ALA A 13 -12.60 -8.95 -8.12
N LEU A 14 -12.41 -7.87 -7.36
CA LEU A 14 -13.42 -7.36 -6.41
C LEU A 14 -14.69 -6.89 -7.13
N LEU A 15 -14.55 -6.11 -8.19
CA LEU A 15 -15.67 -5.58 -8.95
C LEU A 15 -16.46 -6.71 -9.63
N ARG A 16 -15.79 -7.71 -10.21
CA ARG A 16 -16.45 -8.93 -10.74
C ARG A 16 -17.21 -9.69 -9.68
N TYR A 17 -16.67 -9.79 -8.46
CA TYR A 17 -17.38 -10.40 -7.36
C TYR A 17 -18.66 -9.63 -7.00
N LEU A 18 -18.57 -8.30 -6.87
CA LEU A 18 -19.73 -7.45 -6.56
C LEU A 18 -20.78 -7.46 -7.69
N ASP A 19 -20.35 -7.48 -8.95
CA ASP A 19 -21.22 -7.52 -10.12
C ASP A 19 -22.06 -8.80 -10.16
N ARG A 20 -21.43 -9.96 -9.91
CA ARG A 20 -22.13 -11.26 -9.80
C ARG A 20 -23.16 -11.30 -8.68
N GLN A 21 -23.00 -10.47 -7.66
CA GLN A 21 -23.94 -10.33 -6.55
C GLN A 21 -25.03 -9.28 -6.81
N ASN A 22 -25.05 -8.64 -8.00
CA ASN A 22 -25.88 -7.48 -8.33
C ASN A 22 -25.72 -6.33 -7.33
N ARG A 23 -24.47 -6.10 -6.87
CA ARG A 23 -24.10 -5.04 -5.91
C ARG A 23 -23.18 -4.00 -6.53
N THR A 24 -23.14 -3.90 -7.85
CA THR A 24 -22.33 -2.91 -8.57
C THR A 24 -23.02 -1.55 -8.52
N GLY A 25 -22.31 -0.58 -7.93
CA GLY A 25 -22.65 0.84 -7.94
C GLY A 25 -21.46 1.64 -8.46
N TYR A 26 -21.11 2.72 -7.78
CA TYR A 26 -20.00 3.58 -8.19
C TYR A 26 -18.63 2.93 -8.01
N TYR A 27 -17.78 3.05 -9.04
CA TYR A 27 -16.35 2.77 -8.95
C TYR A 27 -15.55 4.06 -8.87
N ILE A 28 -14.90 4.28 -7.73
CA ILE A 28 -14.13 5.50 -7.44
C ILE A 28 -12.67 5.11 -7.18
N PRO A 29 -11.81 5.08 -8.21
CA PRO A 29 -10.36 4.91 -8.05
C PRO A 29 -9.70 6.24 -7.65
N VAL A 30 -8.76 6.17 -6.72
CA VAL A 30 -8.04 7.32 -6.16
C VAL A 30 -6.54 7.09 -6.26
N ASP A 31 -5.80 7.99 -6.91
CA ASP A 31 -4.34 7.91 -7.04
C ASP A 31 -3.76 9.32 -7.22
N VAL A 32 -2.46 9.49 -6.97
CA VAL A 32 -1.75 10.74 -7.27
C VAL A 32 -1.40 10.85 -8.76
N SER A 33 -1.30 9.72 -9.45
CA SER A 33 -0.94 9.65 -10.87
C SER A 33 -2.17 9.51 -11.75
N ALA A 34 -2.40 10.52 -12.61
CA ALA A 34 -3.46 10.46 -13.62
C ALA A 34 -3.28 9.30 -14.61
N GLU A 35 -2.03 8.91 -14.91
CA GLU A 35 -1.78 7.78 -15.81
C GLU A 35 -2.11 6.44 -15.15
N MET A 36 -1.80 6.29 -13.85
CA MET A 36 -2.20 5.09 -13.10
C MET A 36 -3.72 5.00 -12.96
N LEU A 37 -4.42 6.12 -12.78
CA LEU A 37 -5.89 6.13 -12.79
C LEU A 37 -6.45 5.63 -14.13
N ARG A 38 -5.91 6.09 -15.26
CA ARG A 38 -6.38 5.64 -16.58
C ARG A 38 -6.10 4.16 -16.82
N LEU A 39 -4.88 3.71 -16.52
CA LEU A 39 -4.49 2.30 -16.66
C LEU A 39 -5.34 1.41 -15.75
N GLY A 40 -5.37 1.72 -14.45
CA GLY A 40 -6.09 0.95 -13.45
C GLY A 40 -7.59 0.93 -13.71
N GLN A 41 -8.18 2.03 -14.18
CA GLN A 41 -9.58 2.04 -14.60
C GLN A 41 -9.84 1.11 -15.79
N HIS A 42 -8.99 1.17 -16.83
CA HIS A 42 -9.17 0.36 -18.03
C HIS A 42 -9.17 -1.13 -17.68
N GLU A 43 -8.17 -1.57 -16.91
CA GLU A 43 -8.03 -2.97 -16.50
C GLU A 43 -9.14 -3.39 -15.52
N ALA A 44 -9.42 -2.58 -14.48
CA ALA A 44 -10.39 -2.92 -13.45
C ALA A 44 -11.81 -3.13 -14.01
N LEU A 45 -12.14 -2.41 -15.08
CA LEU A 45 -13.46 -2.45 -15.73
C LEU A 45 -13.52 -3.38 -16.94
N GLU A 46 -12.40 -4.02 -17.29
CA GLU A 46 -12.37 -4.93 -18.43
C GLU A 46 -13.34 -6.10 -18.21
N HIS A 47 -14.23 -6.29 -19.19
CA HIS A 47 -15.32 -7.26 -19.18
C HIS A 47 -16.41 -7.02 -18.13
N LEU A 48 -16.49 -5.82 -17.56
CA LEU A 48 -17.58 -5.40 -16.68
C LEU A 48 -18.50 -4.39 -17.37
N HIS A 49 -19.80 -4.50 -17.08
CA HIS A 49 -20.82 -3.56 -17.59
C HIS A 49 -21.08 -2.44 -16.59
N VAL A 50 -20.05 -1.69 -16.22
CA VAL A 50 -20.21 -0.50 -15.36
C VAL A 50 -20.48 0.71 -16.25
N PRO A 51 -21.60 1.43 -16.06
CA PRO A 51 -21.88 2.64 -16.81
C PRO A 51 -20.76 3.69 -16.63
N PRO A 52 -20.32 4.40 -17.69
CA PRO A 52 -19.28 5.42 -17.56
C PRO A 52 -19.62 6.53 -16.56
N ALA A 53 -20.91 6.82 -16.36
CA ALA A 53 -21.39 7.80 -15.38
C ALA A 53 -21.16 7.36 -13.92
N ASP A 54 -20.95 6.06 -13.70
CA ASP A 54 -20.74 5.47 -12.37
C ASP A 54 -19.26 5.28 -12.05
N VAL A 55 -18.36 5.74 -12.94
CA VAL A 55 -16.91 5.69 -12.76
C VAL A 55 -16.38 7.09 -12.49
N LEU A 56 -15.78 7.30 -11.33
CA LEU A 56 -15.33 8.62 -10.87
C LEU A 56 -13.86 8.57 -10.45
N PRO A 57 -12.91 8.73 -11.39
CA PRO A 57 -11.49 8.80 -11.04
C PRO A 57 -11.17 10.08 -10.28
N VAL A 58 -10.43 9.95 -9.18
CA VAL A 58 -10.06 11.09 -8.31
C VAL A 58 -8.55 11.17 -8.20
N GLN A 59 -7.94 12.20 -8.79
CA GLN A 59 -6.51 12.46 -8.64
C GLN A 59 -6.24 13.19 -7.33
N LEU A 60 -5.72 12.48 -6.33
CA LEU A 60 -5.61 12.98 -4.96
C LEU A 60 -4.58 12.18 -4.14
N ASP A 61 -3.78 12.88 -3.35
CA ASP A 61 -2.92 12.27 -2.33
C ASP A 61 -3.72 12.03 -1.05
N PHE A 62 -4.05 10.76 -0.78
CA PHE A 62 -4.83 10.35 0.39
C PHE A 62 -4.02 10.30 1.69
N SER A 63 -2.71 10.54 1.65
CA SER A 63 -1.89 10.67 2.85
C SER A 63 -2.07 12.01 3.57
N MET A 64 -2.67 13.00 2.89
CA MET A 64 -2.91 14.33 3.42
C MET A 64 -4.31 14.44 4.07
N PRO A 65 -4.43 14.85 5.34
CA PRO A 65 -5.72 14.96 6.03
C PRO A 65 -6.75 15.85 5.30
N ALA A 66 -6.33 17.02 4.80
CA ALA A 66 -7.22 17.95 4.10
C ALA A 66 -7.77 17.37 2.78
N ASN A 67 -7.01 16.48 2.14
CA ASN A 67 -7.45 15.79 0.95
C ASN A 67 -8.49 14.71 1.28
N LEU A 68 -8.31 13.98 2.38
CA LEU A 68 -9.29 13.01 2.85
C LEU A 68 -10.62 13.65 3.26
N ASP A 69 -10.62 14.85 3.86
CA ASP A 69 -11.86 15.59 4.14
C ASP A 69 -12.65 15.89 2.85
N ARG A 70 -11.95 16.29 1.79
CA ARG A 70 -12.55 16.53 0.47
C ARG A 70 -13.05 15.24 -0.16
N LEU A 71 -12.27 14.17 -0.07
CA LEU A 71 -12.62 12.85 -0.60
C LEU A 71 -13.88 12.31 0.10
N SER A 72 -13.92 12.35 1.43
CA SER A 72 -15.09 11.95 2.23
C SER A 72 -16.35 12.74 1.85
N THR A 73 -16.21 14.06 1.67
CA THR A 73 -17.31 14.92 1.20
C THR A 73 -17.80 14.52 -0.20
N LEU A 74 -16.89 14.23 -1.13
CA LEU A 74 -17.22 13.78 -2.48
C LEU A 74 -17.97 12.46 -2.44
N VAL A 75 -17.44 11.47 -1.71
CA VAL A 75 -18.04 10.15 -1.57
C VAL A 75 -19.45 10.26 -1.02
N HIS A 76 -19.64 10.99 0.08
CA HIS A 76 -20.96 11.15 0.68
C HIS A 76 -21.97 11.81 -0.27
N ARG A 77 -21.53 12.79 -1.08
CA ARG A 77 -22.42 13.42 -2.08
C ARG A 77 -22.80 12.50 -3.23
N VAL A 78 -21.91 11.59 -3.62
CA VAL A 78 -22.10 10.68 -4.74
C VAL A 78 -22.94 9.47 -4.32
N VAL A 79 -22.57 8.82 -3.22
CA VAL A 79 -23.17 7.55 -2.79
C VAL A 79 -24.26 7.72 -1.72
N GLY A 80 -24.39 8.90 -1.12
CA GLY A 80 -25.32 9.14 -0.02
C GLY A 80 -25.02 8.25 1.19
N ASP A 81 -26.04 7.52 1.65
CA ASP A 81 -25.97 6.61 2.81
C ASP A 81 -25.65 5.16 2.42
N GLU A 82 -25.52 4.85 1.12
CA GLU A 82 -25.21 3.51 0.64
C GLU A 82 -23.85 3.01 1.19
N PRO A 83 -23.74 1.71 1.55
CA PRO A 83 -22.48 1.15 2.06
C PRO A 83 -21.36 1.21 1.02
N VAL A 84 -20.17 1.62 1.47
CA VAL A 84 -18.96 1.69 0.64
C VAL A 84 -17.97 0.61 1.06
N VAL A 85 -17.44 -0.11 0.06
CA VAL A 85 -16.24 -0.92 0.24
C VAL A 85 -15.04 -0.09 -0.23
N TYR A 86 -14.17 0.25 0.72
CA TYR A 86 -12.86 0.85 0.47
C TYR A 86 -11.82 -0.25 0.29
N SER A 87 -10.81 -0.05 -0.53
CA SER A 87 -9.68 -0.97 -0.67
C SER A 87 -8.35 -0.22 -0.67
N LEU A 88 -7.35 -0.79 0.00
CA LEU A 88 -5.94 -0.41 -0.10
C LEU A 88 -5.14 -1.70 -0.24
N LEU A 89 -4.87 -2.07 -1.48
CA LEU A 89 -4.28 -3.36 -1.85
C LEU A 89 -2.81 -3.19 -2.24
N GLY A 90 -2.09 -4.29 -2.40
CA GLY A 90 -0.70 -4.30 -2.87
C GLY A 90 0.34 -4.00 -1.78
N ASN A 91 0.02 -4.21 -0.50
CA ASN A 91 0.87 -3.82 0.63
C ASN A 91 1.20 -2.31 0.66
N THR A 92 0.36 -1.47 0.03
CA THR A 92 0.63 -0.04 -0.16
C THR A 92 0.76 0.72 1.16
N LEU A 93 -0.01 0.35 2.18
CA LEU A 93 0.08 0.94 3.53
C LEU A 93 1.50 0.86 4.10
N ALA A 94 2.23 -0.21 3.79
CA ALA A 94 3.55 -0.48 4.31
C ALA A 94 4.62 0.48 3.78
N ASN A 95 4.32 1.26 2.74
CA ASN A 95 5.24 2.19 2.09
C ASN A 95 5.22 3.58 2.73
N PHE A 96 4.42 3.80 3.77
CA PHE A 96 4.35 5.07 4.51
C PHE A 96 5.17 5.00 5.80
N ASP A 97 5.90 6.06 6.12
CA ASP A 97 6.69 6.13 7.35
C ASP A 97 5.83 5.87 8.60
N SER A 98 4.63 6.48 8.66
CA SER A 98 3.68 6.38 9.77
C SER A 98 2.40 5.62 9.36
N ASP A 99 2.56 4.36 8.94
CA ASP A 99 1.48 3.47 8.51
C ASP A 99 0.27 3.42 9.47
N THR A 100 0.50 3.35 10.78
CA THR A 100 -0.55 3.25 11.80
C THR A 100 -1.37 4.53 11.87
N GLN A 101 -0.71 5.69 11.77
CA GLN A 101 -1.39 6.99 11.74
C GLN A 101 -2.20 7.14 10.45
N LEU A 102 -1.66 6.68 9.31
CA LEU A 102 -2.40 6.70 8.05
C LEU A 102 -3.65 5.81 8.13
N LEU A 103 -3.53 4.59 8.66
CA LEU A 103 -4.69 3.71 8.83
C LEU A 103 -5.75 4.32 9.76
N THR A 104 -5.30 4.93 10.87
CA THR A 104 -6.18 5.66 11.80
C THR A 104 -6.93 6.77 11.07
N LEU A 105 -6.21 7.60 10.30
CA LEU A 105 -6.77 8.70 9.55
C LEU A 105 -7.77 8.22 8.48
N LEU A 106 -7.44 7.16 7.74
CA LEU A 106 -8.35 6.57 6.76
C LEU A 106 -9.62 6.04 7.44
N ALA A 107 -9.48 5.34 8.56
CA ALA A 107 -10.62 4.82 9.30
C ALA A 107 -11.52 5.95 9.82
N GLU A 108 -10.95 6.96 10.47
CA GLU A 108 -11.70 8.09 11.02
C GLU A 108 -12.43 8.91 9.96
N LYS A 109 -11.81 9.08 8.77
CA LYS A 109 -12.35 9.95 7.72
C LYS A 109 -13.29 9.24 6.75
N LEU A 110 -13.14 7.92 6.57
CA LEU A 110 -13.83 7.17 5.52
C LEU A 110 -14.76 6.08 6.06
N LEU A 111 -14.48 5.44 7.19
CA LEU A 111 -15.25 4.27 7.64
C LEU A 111 -16.45 4.64 8.52
N ARG A 112 -17.63 4.72 7.90
CA ARG A 112 -18.90 4.71 8.64
C ARG A 112 -19.22 3.29 9.13
N PRO A 113 -20.16 3.10 10.09
CA PRO A 113 -20.47 1.78 10.64
C PRO A 113 -20.87 0.71 9.60
N GLN A 114 -21.55 1.11 8.51
CA GLN A 114 -21.95 0.21 7.43
C GLN A 114 -20.84 -0.07 6.41
N ASP A 115 -19.78 0.76 6.39
CA ASP A 115 -18.72 0.66 5.40
C ASP A 115 -17.73 -0.44 5.78
N ARG A 116 -16.98 -0.92 4.78
CA ARG A 116 -15.93 -1.91 4.98
C ARG A 116 -14.65 -1.46 4.30
N PHE A 117 -13.51 -1.86 4.86
CA PHE A 117 -12.20 -1.53 4.31
C PHE A 117 -11.41 -2.82 4.09
N LEU A 118 -11.07 -3.09 2.83
CA LEU A 118 -10.24 -4.21 2.43
C LEU A 118 -8.77 -3.78 2.43
N LEU A 119 -7.99 -4.35 3.32
CA LEU A 119 -6.56 -4.05 3.49
C LEU A 119 -5.74 -5.30 3.14
N GLU A 120 -4.80 -5.15 2.21
CA GLU A 120 -3.82 -6.20 1.94
C GLU A 120 -2.45 -5.78 2.47
N VAL A 121 -1.82 -6.66 3.26
CA VAL A 121 -0.48 -6.44 3.80
C VAL A 121 0.40 -7.68 3.64
N ALA A 122 1.69 -7.48 3.48
CA ALA A 122 2.67 -8.55 3.56
C ALA A 122 2.87 -8.96 5.03
N SER A 123 2.98 -10.27 5.25
CA SER A 123 3.15 -10.85 6.57
C SER A 123 4.45 -11.64 6.69
N THR A 124 4.93 -11.81 7.92
CA THR A 124 6.08 -12.64 8.24
C THR A 124 5.80 -13.47 9.49
N ALA A 125 6.30 -14.71 9.50
CA ALA A 125 6.25 -15.59 10.66
C ALA A 125 7.42 -15.36 11.63
N GLY A 126 8.52 -14.79 11.14
CA GLY A 126 9.75 -14.55 11.90
C GLY A 126 10.13 -13.07 11.92
N GLN A 127 10.83 -12.67 12.97
CA GLN A 127 11.27 -11.29 13.17
C GLN A 127 12.71 -11.25 13.71
N ASP A 128 13.60 -11.99 13.04
CA ASP A 128 15.04 -11.99 13.31
C ASP A 128 15.81 -11.33 12.16
N GLU A 129 17.10 -11.10 12.37
CA GLU A 129 17.99 -10.49 11.37
C GLU A 129 18.10 -11.33 10.09
N GLN A 130 17.97 -12.66 10.19
CA GLN A 130 17.97 -13.53 9.02
C GLN A 130 16.73 -13.28 8.15
N ALA A 131 15.57 -13.14 8.77
CA ALA A 131 14.32 -12.81 8.10
C ALA A 131 14.35 -11.38 7.55
N ALA A 132 14.91 -10.42 8.28
CA ALA A 132 15.12 -9.06 7.78
C ALA A 132 15.98 -9.06 6.50
N HIS A 133 17.12 -9.75 6.53
CA HIS A 133 18.00 -9.88 5.38
C HIS A 133 17.31 -10.56 4.19
N ALA A 134 16.59 -11.66 4.43
CA ALA A 134 15.84 -12.36 3.39
C ALA A 134 14.74 -11.46 2.78
N ALA A 135 14.07 -10.63 3.58
CA ALA A 135 13.06 -9.69 3.10
C ALA A 135 13.68 -8.67 2.13
N ALA A 136 14.86 -8.13 2.45
CA ALA A 136 15.58 -7.21 1.56
C ALA A 136 16.05 -7.90 0.27
N GLN A 137 16.50 -9.16 0.36
CA GLN A 137 16.93 -9.94 -0.81
C GLN A 137 15.82 -10.14 -1.84
N GLU A 138 14.54 -10.23 -1.44
CA GLU A 138 13.43 -10.33 -2.41
C GLU A 138 13.37 -9.12 -3.36
N TYR A 139 13.63 -7.93 -2.83
CA TYR A 139 13.66 -6.69 -3.59
C TYR A 139 14.95 -6.54 -4.39
N GLU A 140 16.09 -6.90 -3.78
CA GLU A 140 17.40 -6.77 -4.42
C GLU A 140 17.52 -7.63 -5.68
N ASN A 141 16.90 -8.83 -5.67
CA ASN A 141 16.92 -9.77 -6.78
C ASN A 141 15.92 -9.46 -7.91
N SER A 142 15.21 -8.33 -7.86
CA SER A 142 14.23 -7.94 -8.88
C SER A 142 14.74 -6.78 -9.73
N PRO A 143 15.24 -7.03 -10.97
CA PRO A 143 15.72 -5.98 -11.87
C PRO A 143 14.66 -4.90 -12.14
N ARG A 144 13.40 -5.31 -12.36
CA ARG A 144 12.28 -4.39 -12.58
C ARG A 144 12.03 -3.49 -11.38
N PHE A 145 12.16 -4.02 -10.16
CA PHE A 145 12.02 -3.22 -8.95
C PHE A 145 13.15 -2.19 -8.82
N ARG A 146 14.39 -2.57 -9.15
CA ARG A 146 15.55 -1.67 -9.13
C ARG A 146 15.38 -0.51 -10.11
N GLU A 147 14.90 -0.78 -11.32
CA GLU A 147 14.56 0.26 -12.30
C GLU A 147 13.45 1.18 -11.76
N PHE A 148 12.36 0.58 -11.28
CA PHE A 148 11.22 1.31 -10.71
C PHE A 148 11.64 2.26 -9.60
N VAL A 149 12.39 1.78 -8.59
CA VAL A 149 12.74 2.58 -7.42
C VAL A 149 13.71 3.73 -7.75
N THR A 150 14.55 3.57 -8.77
CA THR A 150 15.45 4.65 -9.23
C THR A 150 14.80 5.66 -10.17
N SER A 151 13.61 5.36 -10.71
CA SER A 151 12.94 6.23 -11.69
C SER A 151 12.67 7.64 -11.14
N ALA A 152 12.36 7.77 -9.85
CA ALA A 152 12.16 9.07 -9.21
C ALA A 152 13.42 9.93 -9.26
N LEU A 153 14.62 9.35 -9.06
CA LEU A 153 15.87 10.10 -9.20
C LEU A 153 16.08 10.57 -10.64
N MET A 154 15.81 9.72 -11.63
CA MET A 154 15.92 10.08 -13.04
C MET A 154 14.94 11.17 -13.45
N GLN A 155 13.75 11.19 -12.84
CA GLN A 155 12.69 12.14 -13.17
C GLN A 155 12.89 13.50 -12.49
N TYR A 156 13.44 13.51 -11.27
CA TYR A 156 13.49 14.69 -10.42
C TYR A 156 14.90 15.21 -10.14
N THR A 157 15.95 14.61 -10.71
CA THR A 157 17.33 15.07 -10.58
C THR A 157 18.11 14.90 -11.90
N ASP A 158 19.26 15.55 -12.02
CA ASP A 158 20.23 15.34 -13.10
C ASP A 158 21.26 14.22 -12.79
N LEU A 159 21.04 13.46 -11.71
CA LEU A 159 21.93 12.41 -11.25
C LEU A 159 22.05 11.30 -12.30
N GLN A 160 23.28 10.98 -12.68
CA GLN A 160 23.57 9.79 -13.47
C GLN A 160 23.48 8.56 -12.57
N ILE A 161 22.47 7.72 -12.81
CA ILE A 161 22.18 6.57 -11.96
C ILE A 161 23.19 5.44 -12.20
N ASP A 162 23.91 5.08 -11.15
CA ASP A 162 24.66 3.84 -11.06
C ASP A 162 23.86 2.84 -10.21
N LEU A 163 23.38 1.77 -10.84
CA LEU A 163 22.61 0.76 -10.10
C LEU A 163 23.46 0.07 -9.03
N ASN A 164 24.80 0.03 -9.11
CA ASN A 164 25.62 -0.55 -8.04
C ASN A 164 25.64 0.29 -6.76
N SER A 165 25.17 1.53 -6.85
CA SER A 165 25.00 2.45 -5.73
C SER A 165 23.65 2.29 -5.01
N LEU A 166 22.77 1.42 -5.52
CA LEU A 166 21.50 1.05 -4.90
C LEU A 166 21.66 -0.17 -3.98
N SER A 167 21.20 -0.06 -2.73
CA SER A 167 21.14 -1.17 -1.77
C SER A 167 19.76 -1.32 -1.14
N CYS A 168 19.35 -2.57 -0.93
CA CYS A 168 18.17 -2.93 -0.14
C CYS A 168 18.63 -3.38 1.25
N GLU A 169 18.13 -2.72 2.28
CA GLU A 169 18.50 -2.94 3.67
C GLU A 169 17.30 -3.51 4.41
N GLY A 170 17.49 -4.67 5.04
CA GLY A 170 16.49 -5.29 5.90
C GLY A 170 16.77 -4.94 7.35
N LEU A 171 15.74 -4.53 8.08
CA LEU A 171 15.83 -4.14 9.48
C LEU A 171 14.69 -4.79 10.27
N VAL A 172 14.98 -5.20 11.50
CA VAL A 172 13.93 -5.54 12.47
C VAL A 172 13.37 -4.25 13.05
N GLU A 173 12.05 -4.03 12.91
CA GLU A 173 11.35 -2.88 13.47
C GLU A 173 10.57 -3.30 14.71
N ASP A 174 11.17 -3.08 15.88
CA ASP A 174 10.64 -3.43 17.22
C ASP A 174 9.99 -4.82 17.26
N ASP A 175 8.86 -5.01 17.93
CA ASP A 175 8.09 -6.27 17.96
C ASP A 175 6.95 -6.29 16.90
N ARG A 176 7.06 -5.50 15.82
CA ARG A 176 5.93 -5.27 14.89
C ARG A 176 6.14 -5.75 13.46
N ALA A 177 7.33 -5.59 12.89
CA ALA A 177 7.54 -5.82 11.47
C ALA A 177 9.02 -6.04 11.11
N LEU A 178 9.21 -6.56 9.90
CA LEU A 178 10.46 -6.42 9.15
C LEU A 178 10.32 -5.22 8.23
N LEU A 179 11.24 -4.27 8.34
CA LEU A 179 11.33 -3.10 7.48
C LEU A 179 12.34 -3.36 6.38
N VAL A 180 11.94 -3.12 5.13
CA VAL A 180 12.84 -3.03 3.99
C VAL A 180 12.99 -1.56 3.63
N ARG A 181 14.23 -1.09 3.61
CA ARG A 181 14.61 0.26 3.19
C ARG A 181 15.46 0.18 1.94
N VAL A 182 15.11 0.94 0.91
CA VAL A 182 15.93 1.03 -0.31
C VAL A 182 16.60 2.40 -0.34
N VAL A 183 17.91 2.39 -0.44
CA VAL A 183 18.73 3.60 -0.44
C VAL A 183 19.61 3.65 -1.67
N TYR A 184 19.77 4.85 -2.22
CA TYR A 184 20.81 5.18 -3.18
C TYR A 184 21.93 5.91 -2.45
N ARG A 185 23.16 5.42 -2.57
CA ARG A 185 24.33 5.98 -1.88
C ARG A 185 25.28 6.64 -2.85
N ASN A 186 25.78 7.84 -2.55
CA ASN A 186 26.89 8.38 -3.32
C ASN A 186 28.16 7.56 -3.04
N ARG A 187 28.71 6.94 -4.08
CA ARG A 187 29.96 6.16 -4.03
C ARG A 187 31.03 6.69 -4.99
N THR A 188 30.96 7.97 -5.34
CA THR A 188 31.88 8.57 -6.30
C THR A 188 33.23 8.98 -5.70
N GLY A 189 33.39 8.91 -4.38
CA GLY A 189 34.59 9.36 -3.67
C GLY A 189 34.65 10.89 -3.51
N GLY A 190 33.55 11.59 -3.75
CA GLY A 190 33.45 13.06 -3.71
C GLY A 190 32.01 13.54 -3.59
N THR A 191 31.84 14.84 -3.37
CA THR A 191 30.50 15.46 -3.34
C THR A 191 29.97 15.66 -4.75
N LEU A 192 28.76 15.18 -5.00
CA LEU A 192 27.98 15.49 -6.19
C LEU A 192 27.10 16.71 -5.93
N GLU A 193 26.78 17.46 -6.98
CA GLU A 193 25.79 18.54 -6.92
C GLU A 193 24.55 18.07 -7.70
N LEU A 194 23.43 17.90 -6.99
CA LEU A 194 22.15 17.52 -7.60
C LEU A 194 21.39 18.77 -7.99
N THR A 195 20.88 18.82 -9.23
CA THR A 195 19.95 19.85 -9.67
C THR A 195 18.52 19.32 -9.62
N LEU A 196 17.65 19.97 -8.83
CA LEU A 196 16.22 19.65 -8.74
C LEU A 196 15.41 20.33 -9.86
N PRO A 197 14.12 19.98 -10.07
CA PRO A 197 13.32 20.52 -11.18
C PRO A 197 13.09 22.04 -11.10
N ASP A 198 13.11 22.59 -9.89
CA ASP A 198 13.03 24.03 -9.62
C ASP A 198 14.38 24.76 -9.80
N ARG A 199 15.41 24.04 -10.28
CA ARG A 199 16.80 24.48 -10.47
C ARG A 199 17.56 24.77 -9.18
N SER A 200 17.01 24.44 -8.02
CA SER A 200 17.79 24.44 -6.79
C SER A 200 18.89 23.38 -6.87
N ARG A 201 20.00 23.66 -6.18
CA ARG A 201 21.15 22.76 -6.09
C ARG A 201 21.26 22.22 -4.69
N VAL A 202 21.46 20.92 -4.58
CA VAL A 202 21.61 20.22 -3.30
C VAL A 202 22.94 19.48 -3.32
N PRO A 203 23.85 19.76 -2.36
CA PRO A 203 25.07 18.99 -2.23
C PRO A 203 24.70 17.57 -1.79
N PHE A 204 25.32 16.58 -2.43
CA PHE A 204 25.19 15.17 -2.10
C PHE A 204 26.58 14.61 -1.80
N PRO A 205 27.04 14.70 -0.52
CA PRO A 205 28.36 14.28 -0.11
C PRO A 205 28.64 12.80 -0.40
N ASP A 206 29.92 12.44 -0.39
CA ASP A 206 30.33 11.03 -0.47
C ASP A 206 29.75 10.23 0.71
N GLU A 207 29.39 8.98 0.46
CA GLU A 207 28.73 8.06 1.41
C GLU A 207 27.35 8.50 1.93
N ASP A 208 26.85 9.68 1.54
CA ASP A 208 25.50 10.12 1.87
C ASP A 208 24.45 9.30 1.10
N THR A 209 23.21 9.30 1.60
CA THR A 209 22.14 8.44 1.08
C THR A 209 20.85 9.20 0.78
N ILE A 210 20.17 8.77 -0.27
CA ILE A 210 18.79 9.13 -0.57
C ILE A 210 17.94 7.88 -0.34
N ARG A 211 16.98 7.95 0.58
CA ARG A 211 15.98 6.89 0.76
C ARG A 211 14.95 6.98 -0.36
N LEU A 212 14.88 5.94 -1.17
CA LEU A 212 14.00 5.89 -2.35
C LEU A 212 12.69 5.17 -2.08
N TYR A 213 12.72 4.19 -1.20
CA TYR A 213 11.56 3.37 -0.91
C TYR A 213 11.64 2.78 0.48
N LEU A 214 10.48 2.50 1.04
CA LEU A 214 10.33 1.72 2.26
C LEU A 214 9.15 0.76 2.07
N SER A 215 9.22 -0.39 2.71
CA SER A 215 8.09 -1.32 2.80
C SER A 215 8.23 -2.19 4.05
N ARG A 216 7.15 -2.83 4.46
CA ARG A 216 7.11 -3.64 5.67
C ARG A 216 6.42 -4.96 5.44
N LYS A 217 6.88 -5.97 6.19
CA LYS A 217 6.22 -7.26 6.37
C LYS A 217 5.87 -7.39 7.85
N TYR A 218 4.58 -7.46 8.17
CA TYR A 218 4.12 -7.38 9.55
C TYR A 218 4.11 -8.74 10.22
N THR A 219 4.49 -8.78 11.49
CA THR A 219 4.16 -9.93 12.34
C THR A 219 2.67 -9.92 12.64
N ARG A 220 2.10 -11.07 13.01
CA ARG A 220 0.71 -11.14 13.46
C ARG A 220 0.47 -10.18 14.63
N ALA A 221 1.34 -10.18 15.63
CA ALA A 221 1.21 -9.32 16.81
C ALA A 221 1.29 -7.83 16.45
N GLY A 222 2.23 -7.44 15.59
CA GLY A 222 2.36 -6.06 15.10
C GLY A 222 1.13 -5.58 14.35
N LEU A 223 0.55 -6.45 13.51
CA LEU A 223 -0.67 -6.14 12.77
C LEU A 223 -1.87 -5.97 13.71
N GLU A 224 -2.09 -6.89 14.65
CA GLU A 224 -3.19 -6.75 15.64
C GLU A 224 -3.06 -5.46 16.46
N LYS A 225 -1.83 -5.11 16.87
CA LYS A 225 -1.57 -3.85 17.57
C LYS A 225 -1.91 -2.64 16.70
N MET A 226 -1.46 -2.62 15.45
CA MET A 226 -1.77 -1.54 14.50
C MET A 226 -3.28 -1.36 14.32
N LEU A 227 -4.03 -2.46 14.16
CA LEU A 227 -5.49 -2.41 14.02
C LEU A 227 -6.16 -1.87 15.29
N SER A 228 -5.69 -2.29 16.46
CA SER A 228 -6.17 -1.79 17.76
C SER A 228 -5.88 -0.29 17.91
N ASP A 229 -4.66 0.15 17.61
CA ASP A 229 -4.25 1.55 17.72
C ASP A 229 -5.05 2.43 16.75
N ALA A 230 -5.36 1.92 15.55
CA ALA A 230 -6.21 2.58 14.57
C ALA A 230 -7.72 2.45 14.83
N ARG A 231 -8.14 1.79 15.92
CA ARG A 231 -9.55 1.57 16.30
C ARG A 231 -10.39 0.96 15.17
N VAL A 232 -9.81 -0.03 14.50
CA VAL A 232 -10.48 -0.84 13.49
C VAL A 232 -10.56 -2.29 13.92
N ALA A 233 -11.68 -2.92 13.61
CA ALA A 233 -11.95 -4.31 13.92
C ALA A 233 -11.91 -5.16 12.65
N LYS A 234 -11.42 -6.39 12.76
CA LYS A 234 -11.52 -7.38 11.67
C LYS A 234 -12.95 -7.93 11.60
N ALA A 235 -13.59 -7.73 10.46
CA ALA A 235 -14.82 -8.43 10.07
C ALA A 235 -14.52 -9.77 9.38
N GLY A 236 -13.31 -9.95 8.84
CA GLY A 236 -12.84 -11.19 8.26
C GLY A 236 -11.35 -11.14 7.95
N GLU A 237 -10.73 -12.31 7.79
CA GLU A 237 -9.34 -12.43 7.34
C GLU A 237 -9.12 -13.68 6.49
N THR A 238 -8.19 -13.58 5.53
CA THR A 238 -7.56 -14.71 4.88
C THR A 238 -6.04 -14.51 4.85
N HIS A 239 -5.30 -15.60 4.96
CA HIS A 239 -3.85 -15.61 4.98
C HIS A 239 -3.35 -16.58 3.91
N GLU A 240 -2.56 -16.07 2.98
CA GLU A 240 -1.77 -16.88 2.09
C GLU A 240 -0.38 -17.05 2.72
N VAL A 241 -0.11 -18.25 3.22
CA VAL A 241 1.20 -18.58 3.79
C VAL A 241 2.15 -18.84 2.63
N GLY A 242 3.18 -18.01 2.47
CA GLY A 242 4.22 -18.29 1.50
C GLY A 242 4.88 -19.64 1.78
N HIS A 243 5.31 -20.33 0.72
CA HIS A 243 5.97 -21.61 0.86
C HIS A 243 7.36 -21.41 1.52
N ALA A 244 7.50 -21.87 2.77
CA ALA A 244 8.81 -22.05 3.39
C ALA A 244 9.58 -23.11 2.60
N ALA A 245 10.64 -22.71 1.89
CA ALA A 245 11.71 -23.65 1.57
C ALA A 245 12.50 -23.93 2.86
N TYR A 246 13.12 -25.11 2.98
CA TYR A 246 13.76 -25.61 4.21
C TYR A 246 14.74 -24.62 4.89
N ASP A 247 15.24 -23.60 4.18
CA ASP A 247 16.19 -22.60 4.67
C ASP A 247 15.75 -21.12 4.46
N ARG A 248 14.48 -20.85 4.09
CA ARG A 248 14.00 -19.47 3.86
C ARG A 248 12.79 -19.13 4.75
N PRO A 249 12.77 -17.93 5.36
CA PRO A 249 11.58 -17.47 6.07
C PRO A 249 10.39 -17.43 5.13
N ALA A 250 9.23 -17.90 5.59
CA ALA A 250 7.98 -17.76 4.85
C ALA A 250 7.43 -16.35 5.00
N PHE A 251 7.43 -15.60 3.90
CA PHE A 251 6.66 -14.36 3.78
C PHE A 251 5.32 -14.65 3.13
N GLY A 252 4.25 -14.10 3.71
CA GLY A 252 2.89 -14.31 3.22
C GLY A 252 2.21 -13.01 2.84
N LEU A 253 0.93 -13.15 2.48
CA LEU A 253 0.01 -12.04 2.31
C LEU A 253 -1.18 -12.25 3.25
N ALA A 254 -1.60 -11.20 3.92
CA ALA A 254 -2.83 -11.15 4.69
C ALA A 254 -3.80 -10.18 4.02
N LEU A 255 -5.01 -10.65 3.76
CA LEU A 255 -6.11 -9.83 3.28
C LEU A 255 -7.14 -9.72 4.40
N LEU A 256 -7.37 -8.49 4.85
CA LEU A 256 -8.21 -8.17 5.99
C LEU A 256 -9.44 -7.40 5.53
N LEU A 257 -10.62 -7.84 5.95
CA LEU A 257 -11.83 -7.03 5.88
C LEU A 257 -12.00 -6.32 7.21
N LEU A 258 -11.96 -5.01 7.20
CA LEU A 258 -12.02 -4.17 8.38
C LEU A 258 -13.35 -3.40 8.45
N GLN A 259 -13.72 -3.02 9.66
CA GLN A 259 -14.83 -2.13 9.97
C GLN A 259 -14.40 -1.14 11.05
N GLY A 260 -15.02 0.04 11.08
CA GLY A 260 -14.76 1.03 12.13
C GLY A 260 -15.24 0.55 13.50
N GLY A 261 -14.49 0.88 14.55
CA GLY A 261 -14.83 0.57 15.94
C GLY A 261 -13.82 -0.37 16.60
N GLU A 262 -13.91 -0.46 17.93
CA GLU A 262 -13.08 -1.40 18.70
C GLU A 262 -13.43 -2.85 18.34
N ALA A 263 -12.41 -3.72 18.35
CA ALA A 263 -12.60 -5.14 18.08
C ALA A 263 -13.72 -5.71 18.96
N PRO A 264 -14.79 -6.29 18.39
CA PRO A 264 -15.77 -6.99 19.20
C PRO A 264 -15.08 -8.17 19.88
N ALA A 265 -15.42 -8.44 21.14
CA ALA A 265 -15.04 -9.67 21.81
C ALA A 265 -15.39 -10.86 20.89
N ALA A 266 -14.36 -11.58 20.44
CA ALA A 266 -14.39 -12.73 19.51
C ALA A 266 -15.77 -12.99 18.86
N ALA A 267 -16.05 -12.36 17.72
CA ALA A 267 -17.29 -12.62 16.99
C ALA A 267 -17.31 -14.07 16.49
N THR A 268 -18.25 -14.87 17.00
CA THR A 268 -18.54 -16.26 16.58
C THR A 268 -19.31 -16.33 15.25
N GLY A 269 -19.01 -15.43 14.31
CA GLY A 269 -19.64 -15.40 12.98
C GLY A 269 -18.88 -16.26 11.96
N PRO A 270 -19.55 -16.73 10.89
CA PRO A 270 -18.86 -17.40 9.78
C PRO A 270 -17.85 -16.43 9.14
N ASN A 271 -16.65 -16.94 8.83
CA ASN A 271 -15.64 -16.17 8.11
C ASN A 271 -16.20 -15.77 6.74
N PRO A 272 -16.32 -14.47 6.40
CA PRO A 272 -16.89 -14.03 5.13
C PRO A 272 -16.04 -14.42 3.90
N PHE A 273 -14.85 -14.98 4.12
CA PHE A 273 -13.94 -15.48 3.09
C PHE A 273 -13.92 -17.01 2.95
N ARG A 274 -14.78 -17.74 3.68
CA ARG A 274 -14.96 -19.18 3.50
C ARG A 274 -16.38 -19.46 3.01
N ASP A 275 -16.48 -20.15 1.88
CA ASP A 275 -17.70 -20.84 1.43
C ASP A 275 -18.05 -21.98 2.39
#